data_AF-A0A7C5Z1Y8-F1
#
_entry.id   AF-A0A7C5Z1Y8-F1
#
_cell.length_a   1.000
_cell.length_b   1.000
_cell.length_c   1.000
_cell.angle_alpha   90.00
_cell.angle_beta   90.00
_cell.angle_gamma   90.00
#
_symmetry.space_group_name_H-M   'P 1'
#
loop_
_entity.id
_entity.type
_entity.pdbx_description
1 polymer ?
#
loop_
_entity_poly.entity_id
_entity_poly.type
_entity_poly.pdbx_seq_one_letter_code
_entity_poly.pdbx_strand_id
1 'polypeptide(L)'
;MDSSRGSRTPGNNRYLVKSIMHAAAVLRTFQFPGEILGLKDVASRSGLNKGLCFRVLYTLHESGLVEKVGENQYRLAFSPARPRKFRIGYANQDRTSSFSREVFDGLVRACQRAQIELIMVDNRRDPKAAVKNADRLIHEHVDLV
;
A
#
# COMPACT_ATOMS: atom_id res chain seq x y z
N MET A 1 -25.33 -29.10 26.39
CA MET A 1 -23.88 -29.15 26.12
C MET A 1 -23.49 -27.81 25.51
N ASP A 2 -23.17 -26.87 26.40
CA ASP A 2 -22.74 -25.52 26.09
C ASP A 2 -21.23 -25.54 25.86
N SER A 3 -20.77 -25.04 24.72
CA SER A 3 -19.36 -24.90 24.37
C SER A 3 -19.07 -23.42 24.20
N SER A 4 -18.79 -22.79 25.33
CA SER A 4 -18.33 -21.42 25.46
C SER A 4 -16.99 -21.26 24.73
N ARG A 5 -17.00 -20.58 23.58
CA ARG A 5 -15.77 -20.09 22.93
C ARG A 5 -15.18 -19.00 23.83
N GLY A 6 -14.06 -19.31 24.48
CA GLY A 6 -13.27 -18.36 25.24
C GLY A 6 -12.96 -17.11 24.41
N SER A 7 -13.43 -15.97 24.89
CA SER A 7 -13.03 -14.66 24.43
C SER A 7 -11.54 -14.48 24.69
N ARG A 8 -10.76 -14.25 23.62
CA ARG A 8 -9.39 -13.72 23.75
C ARG A 8 -9.50 -12.33 24.34
N THR A 9 -9.22 -12.19 25.63
CA THR A 9 -8.90 -10.89 26.23
C THR A 9 -7.68 -10.33 25.50
N PRO A 10 -7.76 -9.14 24.86
CA PRO A 10 -6.58 -8.56 24.26
C PRO A 10 -5.60 -8.23 25.39
N GLY A 11 -4.49 -8.96 25.43
CA GLY A 11 -3.41 -8.70 26.37
C GLY A 11 -3.07 -7.23 26.35
N ASN A 12 -3.16 -6.60 27.51
CA ASN A 12 -2.91 -5.18 27.72
C ASN A 12 -1.56 -4.84 27.07
N ASN A 13 -1.60 -4.11 25.95
CA ASN A 13 -0.44 -3.89 25.10
C ASN A 13 0.47 -2.83 25.75
N ARG A 14 1.13 -3.24 26.83
CA ARG A 14 1.85 -2.38 27.81
C ARG A 14 2.95 -1.53 27.18
N TYR A 15 3.40 -1.90 26.00
CA TYR A 15 4.44 -1.17 25.25
C TYR A 15 3.88 -0.18 24.22
N LEU A 16 2.56 -0.14 24.00
CA LEU A 16 1.97 0.86 23.12
C LEU A 16 1.83 2.20 23.81
N VAL A 17 2.55 3.19 23.29
CA VAL A 17 2.36 4.57 23.67
C VAL A 17 1.19 5.15 22.87
N LYS A 18 0.09 5.46 23.56
CA LYS A 18 -1.17 5.91 22.95
C LYS A 18 -1.00 7.16 22.07
N SER A 19 -0.14 8.11 22.46
CA SER A 19 0.14 9.31 21.66
C SER A 19 0.81 8.98 20.31
N ILE A 20 1.73 8.03 20.29
CA ILE A 20 2.37 7.54 19.05
C ILE A 20 1.34 6.85 18.16
N MET A 21 0.42 6.08 18.73
CA MET A 21 -0.67 5.46 17.96
C MET A 21 -1.58 6.52 17.31
N HIS A 22 -1.88 7.61 18.00
CA HIS A 22 -2.65 8.73 17.45
C HIS A 22 -1.89 9.48 16.35
N ALA A 23 -0.60 9.76 16.56
CA ALA A 23 0.26 10.37 15.54
C ALA A 23 0.33 9.51 14.28
N ALA A 24 0.57 8.20 14.44
CA ALA A 24 0.61 7.26 13.34
C ALA A 24 -0.74 7.14 12.63
N ALA A 25 -1.86 7.20 13.36
CA ALA A 25 -3.20 7.21 12.76
C ALA A 25 -3.44 8.46 11.89
N VAL A 26 -2.99 9.64 12.35
CA VAL A 26 -3.07 10.89 11.56
C VAL A 26 -2.17 10.82 10.32
N LEU A 27 -0.92 10.37 10.44
CA LEU A 27 -0.01 10.27 9.30
C LEU A 27 -0.52 9.32 8.21
N ARG A 28 -1.18 8.21 8.59
CA ARG A 28 -1.79 7.26 7.64
C ARG A 28 -3.01 7.81 6.90
N THR A 29 -3.54 8.99 7.27
CA THR A 29 -4.68 9.58 6.53
C THR A 29 -4.28 10.15 5.17
N PHE A 30 -3.00 10.46 4.97
CA PHE A 30 -2.42 10.93 3.71
C PHE A 30 -1.99 9.73 2.85
N GLN A 31 -2.65 9.55 1.72
CA GLN A 31 -2.57 8.33 0.89
C GLN A 31 -1.65 8.50 -0.32
N PHE A 32 -1.51 9.71 -0.86
CA PHE A 32 -0.69 9.96 -2.05
C PHE A 32 0.27 11.15 -1.87
N PRO A 33 1.41 11.15 -2.60
CA PRO A 33 2.37 12.24 -2.53
C PRO A 33 1.74 13.60 -2.87
N GLY A 34 1.97 14.59 -2.01
CA GLY A 34 1.44 15.94 -2.20
C GLY A 34 -0.03 16.12 -1.83
N GLU A 35 -0.72 15.09 -1.32
CA GLU A 35 -2.09 15.20 -0.83
C GLU A 35 -2.21 16.30 0.23
N ILE A 36 -3.20 17.18 0.07
CA ILE A 36 -3.54 18.23 1.02
C ILE A 36 -4.85 17.83 1.70
N LEU A 37 -4.85 17.76 3.03
CA LEU A 37 -6.04 17.42 3.82
C LEU A 37 -6.40 18.54 4.79
N GLY A 38 -7.71 18.77 4.93
CA GLY A 38 -8.27 19.61 5.97
C GLY A 38 -8.35 18.87 7.30
N LEU A 39 -8.41 19.61 8.42
CA LEU A 39 -8.64 19.03 9.76
C LEU A 39 -9.88 18.12 9.82
N LYS A 40 -10.95 18.47 9.09
CA LYS A 40 -12.20 17.67 9.04
C LYS A 40 -11.96 16.31 8.38
N ASP A 41 -11.20 16.28 7.28
CA ASP A 41 -10.90 15.06 6.55
C ASP A 41 -9.98 14.15 7.36
N VAL A 42 -8.97 14.73 8.01
CA VAL A 42 -8.07 13.99 8.92
C VAL A 42 -8.87 13.37 10.07
N ALA A 43 -9.79 14.11 10.70
CA ALA A 43 -10.64 13.56 11.77
C ALA A 43 -11.53 12.41 11.27
N SER A 44 -12.15 12.59 10.10
CA SER A 44 -12.99 11.55 9.50
C SER A 44 -12.20 10.29 9.12
N ARG A 45 -11.01 10.44 8.54
CA ARG A 45 -10.17 9.31 8.08
C ARG A 45 -9.44 8.59 9.21
N SER A 46 -8.99 9.32 10.23
CA SER A 46 -8.27 8.73 11.37
C SER A 46 -9.18 8.11 12.41
N GLY A 47 -10.47 8.44 12.41
CA GLY A 47 -11.43 8.03 13.44
C GLY A 47 -11.20 8.70 14.81
N LEU A 48 -10.33 9.71 14.87
CA LEU A 48 -10.04 10.46 16.08
C LEU A 48 -10.93 11.70 16.15
N ASN A 49 -11.21 12.17 17.37
CA ASN A 49 -11.96 13.41 17.54
C ASN A 49 -11.18 14.63 17.02
N LYS A 50 -11.92 15.65 16.57
CA LYS A 50 -11.36 16.85 15.91
C LYS A 50 -10.32 17.58 16.76
N GLY A 51 -10.54 17.71 18.07
CA GLY A 51 -9.61 18.40 18.97
C GLY A 51 -8.30 17.64 19.19
N LEU A 52 -8.35 16.30 19.19
CA LEU A 52 -7.16 15.45 19.22
C LEU A 52 -6.39 15.53 17.90
N CYS A 53 -7.08 15.43 16.76
CA CYS A 53 -6.46 15.60 15.44
C CYS A 53 -5.75 16.95 15.33
N PHE A 54 -6.39 18.03 15.79
CA PHE A 54 -5.78 19.36 15.77
C PHE A 54 -4.48 19.40 16.56
N ARG A 55 -4.48 18.91 17.81
CA ARG A 55 -3.28 18.89 18.65
C ARG A 55 -2.17 18.00 18.08
N VAL A 56 -2.55 16.85 17.50
CA VAL A 56 -1.59 15.94 16.86
C VAL A 56 -1.00 16.57 15.59
N LEU A 57 -1.82 17.14 14.71
CA LEU A 57 -1.36 17.84 13.51
C LEU A 57 -0.45 19.02 13.85
N TYR A 58 -0.82 19.81 14.86
CA TYR A 58 0.02 20.89 15.37
C TYR A 58 1.38 20.36 15.82
N THR A 59 1.40 19.31 16.64
CA THR A 59 2.67 18.70 17.11
C THR A 59 3.51 18.13 15.96
N LEU A 60 2.87 17.47 14.98
CA LEU A 60 3.54 16.94 13.79
C LEU A 60 4.07 18.05 12.87
N HIS A 61 3.43 19.22 12.88
CA HIS A 61 3.90 20.39 12.16
C HIS A 61 5.14 20.99 12.82
N GLU A 62 5.09 21.23 14.12
CA GLU A 62 6.23 21.72 14.90
C GLU A 62 7.43 20.76 14.83
N SER A 63 7.20 19.46 14.70
CA SER A 63 8.27 18.46 14.53
C SER A 63 8.74 18.27 13.07
N GLY A 64 8.18 19.00 12.10
CA GLY A 64 8.59 18.97 10.69
C GLY A 64 8.13 17.74 9.91
N LEU A 65 7.17 16.96 10.43
CA LEU A 65 6.60 15.80 9.74
C LEU A 65 5.43 16.18 8.82
N VAL A 66 4.79 17.32 9.10
CA VAL A 66 3.65 17.86 8.35
C VAL A 66 3.88 19.34 8.07
N GLU A 67 3.54 19.79 6.88
CA GLU A 67 3.53 21.20 6.50
C GLU A 67 2.12 21.75 6.57
N LYS A 68 1.96 22.98 7.08
CA LYS A 68 0.71 23.72 7.00
C LYS A 68 0.75 24.58 5.73
N VAL A 69 -0.07 24.24 4.75
CA VAL A 69 -0.08 24.86 3.41
C VAL A 69 -1.21 25.87 3.22
N GLY A 70 -2.07 26.05 4.23
CA GLY A 70 -3.18 26.99 4.21
C GLY A 70 -3.95 27.01 5.54
N GLU A 71 -5.12 27.66 5.55
CA GLU A 71 -6.00 27.66 6.72
C GLU A 71 -6.55 26.25 6.99
N ASN A 72 -6.05 25.61 8.05
CA ASN A 72 -6.39 24.23 8.44
C ASN A 72 -6.09 23.18 7.36
N GLN A 73 -5.21 23.48 6.42
CA GLN A 73 -4.78 22.56 5.36
C GLN A 73 -3.35 22.09 5.63
N TYR A 74 -3.16 20.79 5.53
CA TYR A 74 -1.93 20.10 5.90
C TYR A 74 -1.48 19.16 4.79
N ARG A 75 -0.18 18.95 4.67
CA ARG A 75 0.46 17.98 3.77
C ARG A 75 1.63 17.31 4.49
N LEU A 76 1.97 16.07 4.16
CA LEU A 76 3.20 15.46 4.67
C LEU A 76 4.45 16.17 4.14
N ALA A 77 5.41 16.46 5.01
CA ALA A 77 6.71 17.04 4.65
C ALA A 77 7.63 16.02 3.93
N PHE A 78 7.25 14.74 3.98
CA PHE A 78 7.92 13.64 3.31
C PHE A 78 6.93 12.92 2.39
N SER A 79 7.43 12.20 1.39
CA SER A 79 6.56 11.37 0.57
C SER A 79 5.98 10.27 1.46
N PRO A 80 4.63 10.14 1.62
CA PRO A 80 4.05 9.02 2.36
C PRO A 80 4.65 7.75 1.79
N ALA A 81 5.15 6.87 2.66
CA ALA A 81 5.71 5.59 2.25
C ALA A 81 4.70 4.96 1.28
N ARG A 82 5.03 4.90 -0.02
CA ARG A 82 4.15 4.30 -1.01
C ARG A 82 3.80 2.92 -0.46
N PRO A 83 2.52 2.50 -0.42
CA PRO A 83 2.27 1.06 -0.39
C PRO A 83 3.10 0.50 -1.54
N ARG A 84 4.04 -0.41 -1.24
CA ARG A 84 4.93 -0.98 -2.26
C ARG A 84 4.04 -1.36 -3.44
N LYS A 85 4.32 -0.82 -4.63
CA LYS A 85 3.65 -1.27 -5.84
C LYS A 85 4.09 -2.72 -6.01
N PHE A 86 3.18 -3.65 -5.73
CA PHE A 86 3.46 -5.06 -5.94
C PHE A 86 3.82 -5.27 -7.41
N ARG A 87 4.81 -6.12 -7.64
CA ARG A 87 5.28 -6.52 -8.96
C ARG A 87 4.92 -7.97 -9.19
N ILE A 88 4.20 -8.25 -10.26
CA ILE A 88 3.89 -9.61 -10.68
C ILE A 88 4.69 -9.91 -11.95
N GLY A 89 5.40 -11.03 -11.96
CA GLY A 89 6.01 -11.61 -13.14
C GLY A 89 5.03 -12.53 -13.86
N TYR A 90 4.96 -12.47 -15.19
CA TYR A 90 4.21 -13.44 -15.99
C TYR A 90 5.09 -13.96 -17.11
N ALA A 91 5.39 -15.27 -17.05
CA ALA A 91 6.20 -15.98 -18.02
C ALA A 91 5.31 -16.82 -18.94
N ASN A 92 4.95 -16.28 -20.10
CA ASN A 92 4.12 -16.98 -21.06
C ASN A 92 4.92 -18.07 -21.80
N GLN A 93 4.25 -19.14 -22.24
CA GLN A 93 4.85 -20.18 -23.07
C GLN A 93 4.89 -19.79 -24.55
N ASP A 94 3.83 -19.14 -25.05
CA ASP A 94 3.75 -18.54 -26.38
C ASP A 94 2.52 -17.62 -26.55
N ARG A 95 2.56 -16.70 -27.52
CA ARG A 95 1.45 -15.78 -27.87
C ARG A 95 0.60 -16.23 -29.07
N THR A 96 0.72 -17.50 -29.45
CA THR A 96 0.14 -18.01 -30.69
C THR A 96 -1.34 -18.38 -30.55
N SER A 97 -1.75 -18.83 -29.36
CA SER A 97 -3.14 -19.24 -29.10
C SER A 97 -4.05 -18.07 -28.72
N SER A 98 -5.34 -18.16 -29.07
CA SER A 98 -6.37 -17.21 -28.63
C SER A 98 -6.50 -17.17 -27.10
N PHE A 99 -6.41 -18.34 -26.46
CA PHE A 99 -6.42 -18.48 -25.00
C PHE A 99 -5.28 -17.68 -24.35
N SER A 100 -4.03 -17.84 -24.83
CA SER A 100 -2.86 -17.14 -24.29
C SER A 100 -3.01 -15.62 -24.41
N ARG A 101 -3.64 -15.12 -25.48
CA ARG A 101 -3.92 -13.68 -25.65
C ARG A 101 -5.01 -13.20 -24.69
N GLU A 102 -6.08 -13.95 -24.53
CA GLU A 102 -7.18 -13.57 -23.65
C GLU A 102 -6.76 -13.55 -22.17
N VAL A 103 -5.97 -14.54 -21.74
CA VAL A 103 -5.34 -14.55 -20.41
C VAL A 103 -4.43 -13.33 -20.23
N PHE A 104 -3.61 -13.02 -21.24
CA PHE A 104 -2.73 -11.85 -21.23
C PHE A 104 -3.52 -10.55 -21.06
N ASP A 105 -4.54 -10.33 -21.89
CA ASP A 105 -5.35 -9.11 -21.83
C ASP A 105 -6.11 -9.01 -20.50
N GLY A 106 -6.57 -10.14 -19.96
CA GLY A 106 -7.17 -10.23 -18.64
C GLY A 106 -6.22 -9.80 -17.53
N LEU A 107 -4.98 -10.30 -17.57
CA LEU A 107 -3.96 -9.98 -16.57
C LEU A 107 -3.57 -8.50 -16.62
N VAL A 108 -3.38 -7.94 -17.82
CA VAL A 108 -3.11 -6.50 -18.00
C VAL A 108 -4.24 -5.66 -17.38
N ARG A 109 -5.50 -5.96 -17.70
CA ARG A 109 -6.65 -5.24 -17.14
C ARG A 109 -6.72 -5.35 -15.61
N ALA A 110 -6.46 -6.55 -15.07
CA ALA A 110 -6.50 -6.78 -13.63
C ALA A 110 -5.39 -6.01 -12.90
N CYS A 111 -4.14 -6.08 -13.38
CA CYS A 111 -3.01 -5.35 -12.81
C CYS A 111 -3.21 -3.83 -12.88
N GLN A 112 -3.73 -3.30 -14.00
CA GLN A 112 -4.06 -1.87 -14.13
C GLN A 112 -5.10 -1.43 -13.11
N ARG A 113 -6.19 -2.19 -12.94
CA ARG A 113 -7.23 -1.89 -11.93
C ARG A 113 -6.70 -1.93 -10.50
N ALA A 114 -5.77 -2.86 -10.22
CA ALA A 114 -5.16 -3.03 -8.91
C ALA A 114 -3.95 -2.11 -8.66
N GLN A 115 -3.52 -1.33 -9.65
CA GLN A 115 -2.30 -0.50 -9.59
C GLN A 115 -1.03 -1.34 -9.28
N ILE A 116 -1.00 -2.57 -9.78
CA ILE A 116 0.10 -3.52 -9.69
C ILE A 116 0.95 -3.42 -10.96
N GLU A 117 2.27 -3.47 -10.80
CA GLU A 117 3.20 -3.50 -11.93
C GLU A 117 3.30 -4.93 -12.47
N LEU A 118 3.14 -5.09 -13.80
CA LEU A 118 3.20 -6.39 -14.47
C LEU A 118 4.45 -6.45 -15.35
N ILE A 119 5.34 -7.40 -15.06
CA ILE A 119 6.55 -7.66 -15.84
C ILE A 119 6.34 -8.93 -16.65
N MET A 120 6.49 -8.83 -17.96
CA MET A 120 6.18 -9.92 -18.86
C MET A 120 7.40 -10.40 -19.62
N VAL A 121 7.48 -11.72 -19.71
CA VAL A 121 8.51 -12.44 -20.44
C VAL A 121 7.87 -13.59 -21.22
N ASP A 122 8.52 -13.99 -22.31
CA ASP A 122 8.05 -15.06 -23.19
C ASP A 122 9.11 -16.15 -23.23
N ASN A 123 8.75 -17.34 -22.75
CA ASN A 123 9.62 -18.52 -22.72
C ASN A 123 9.78 -19.15 -24.10
N ARG A 124 8.91 -18.83 -25.06
CA ARG A 124 8.98 -19.31 -26.46
C ARG A 124 9.05 -20.84 -26.57
N ARG A 125 8.50 -21.56 -25.57
CA ARG A 125 8.62 -23.00 -25.39
C ARG A 125 10.07 -23.53 -25.39
N ASP A 126 11.04 -22.67 -25.08
CA ASP A 126 12.45 -23.01 -24.97
C ASP A 126 12.87 -23.05 -23.49
N PRO A 127 13.31 -24.20 -22.97
CA PRO A 127 13.79 -24.33 -21.59
C PRO A 127 14.90 -23.34 -21.24
N LYS A 128 15.81 -23.02 -22.19
CA LYS A 128 16.90 -22.07 -21.93
C LYS A 128 16.38 -20.66 -21.78
N ALA A 129 15.44 -20.25 -22.63
CA ALA A 129 14.75 -18.97 -22.51
C ALA A 129 13.95 -18.89 -21.20
N ALA A 130 13.30 -19.98 -20.78
CA ALA A 130 12.54 -20.01 -19.52
C ALA A 130 13.42 -19.76 -18.28
N VAL A 131 14.60 -20.39 -18.19
CA VAL A 131 15.54 -20.14 -17.10
C VAL A 131 16.04 -18.70 -17.12
N LYS A 132 16.45 -18.18 -18.29
CA LYS A 132 16.90 -16.79 -18.44
C LYS A 132 15.81 -15.78 -18.05
N ASN A 133 14.56 -16.08 -18.39
CA ASN A 133 13.42 -15.26 -18.03
C ASN A 133 13.15 -15.29 -16.53
N ALA A 134 13.28 -16.46 -15.88
CA ALA A 134 13.18 -16.58 -14.43
C ALA A 134 14.26 -15.73 -13.73
N ASP A 135 15.51 -15.80 -14.20
CA ASP A 135 16.59 -14.95 -13.69
C ASP A 135 16.24 -13.48 -13.82
N ARG A 136 15.72 -13.06 -14.98
CA ARG A 136 15.28 -11.66 -15.18
C ARG A 136 14.19 -11.27 -14.18
N LEU A 137 13.17 -12.09 -13.97
CA LEU A 137 12.09 -11.78 -13.03
C LEU A 137 12.60 -11.64 -11.59
N ILE A 138 13.59 -12.46 -11.18
CA ILE A 138 14.26 -12.32 -9.88
C ILE A 138 15.01 -11.00 -9.77
N HIS A 139 15.77 -10.62 -10.81
CA HIS A 139 16.51 -9.34 -10.84
C HIS A 139 15.59 -8.12 -10.81
N GLU A 140 14.39 -8.23 -11.37
CA GLU A 140 13.38 -7.16 -11.34
C GLU A 140 12.63 -7.08 -9.99
N HIS A 141 12.96 -7.96 -9.04
CA HIS A 141 12.36 -8.04 -7.71
C HIS A 141 10.83 -8.17 -7.76
N VAL A 142 10.32 -9.08 -8.59
CA VAL A 142 8.90 -9.42 -8.57
C VAL A 142 8.52 -10.07 -7.22
N ASP A 143 7.32 -9.76 -6.75
CA ASP A 143 6.78 -10.28 -5.49
C ASP A 143 6.04 -11.62 -5.69
N LEU A 144 5.66 -11.95 -6.94
CA LEU A 144 4.99 -13.18 -7.34
C LEU A 144 5.29 -13.51 -8.81
N VAL A 145 5.39 -14.79 -9.15
CA VAL A 145 5.48 -15.33 -10.54
C VAL A 145 4.37 -16.35 -10.76
#